data_AF-A0A4S4L1J7-F1
#
_entry.id   AF-A0A4S4L1J7-F1
#
_cell.length_a   1.000
_cell.length_b   1.000
_cell.length_c   1.000
_cell.angle_alpha   90.00
_cell.angle_beta   90.00
_cell.angle_gamma   90.00
#
_symmetry.space_group_name_H-M   'P 1'
#
loop_
_entity.id
_entity.type
_entity.pdbx_description
1 polymer ?
#
loop_
_entity_poly.entity_id
_entity_poly.type
_entity_poly.pdbx_seq_one_letter_code
_entity_poly.pdbx_strand_id
1 'polypeptide(L)'
;MSDIPSSTSNATPRELELSDPNDVLTYLADTPFASTRAESLTGGNANFVFRLHLAVPFEGRDQTLVLKHAKPWIPMDKTIKFAVERQEFEAMALRHVRAFLPADALVTVPALHHYDSKRHVLIMEDCGPHGRTLKEILRDADVPLSPHAARALGTALGRFLAVVHTQGSSDVELLNCVARNEEGKRLSALVTYGRLAAMLKGEGESAGLVEPPIAGAGGLSEKDVEDVGALASETIQAMLDASTVFTMGDFWTGNIMVHLGDGGQVERAYVVDWEVAKPGLPFLDFGQFVAEMHTLRRCHSTAEGSVEEALSAYAKAYRKEMGTRVDDEYVRGAAAHIGAHLAVWTPRVSTWGPKNKVREIVREGAEYLLRSRRGDMEWLKTSVVDELFAQPDA
;
A
#
# COMPACT_ATOMS: atom_id res chain seq x y z
N MET A 1 70.47 13.72 4.24
CA MET A 1 69.58 14.89 4.08
C MET A 1 69.45 15.13 2.60
N SER A 2 68.30 15.12 1.95
CA SER A 2 66.90 15.01 2.36
C SER A 2 66.08 14.84 1.06
N ASP A 3 64.80 14.48 1.25
CA ASP A 3 63.68 14.74 0.33
C ASP A 3 63.26 13.62 -0.64
N ILE A 4 62.61 12.62 -0.03
CA ILE A 4 61.56 11.82 -0.67
C ILE A 4 60.26 12.64 -0.58
N PRO A 5 59.56 12.96 -1.69
CA PRO A 5 58.25 13.59 -1.62
C PRO A 5 57.21 12.56 -1.17
N SER A 6 56.69 12.72 0.05
CA SER A 6 55.52 11.99 0.51
C SER A 6 54.27 12.53 -0.19
N SER A 7 53.81 11.86 -1.25
CA SER A 7 52.49 12.14 -1.83
C SER A 7 51.41 11.43 -1.02
N THR A 8 51.06 11.96 0.15
CA THR A 8 49.79 11.59 0.78
C THR A 8 48.67 12.31 0.03
N SER A 9 48.09 11.60 -0.93
CA SER A 9 46.81 11.93 -1.54
C SER A 9 45.73 11.95 -0.45
N ASN A 10 45.44 13.13 0.09
CA ASN A 10 44.23 13.40 0.86
C ASN A 10 43.03 13.48 -0.10
N ALA A 11 42.73 12.36 -0.76
CA ALA A 11 41.44 12.19 -1.40
C ALA A 11 40.42 12.00 -0.26
N THR A 12 39.49 12.94 -0.14
CA THR A 12 38.33 12.79 0.73
C THR A 12 37.66 11.45 0.36
N PRO A 13 37.37 10.56 1.33
CA PRO A 13 36.71 9.30 1.01
C PRO A 13 35.44 9.59 0.21
N ARG A 14 35.31 8.98 -0.97
CA ARG A 14 34.11 9.10 -1.79
C ARG A 14 32.91 8.68 -0.93
N GLU A 15 31.89 9.54 -0.89
CA GLU A 15 30.62 9.19 -0.25
C GLU A 15 29.95 8.03 -1.02
N LEU A 16 29.53 7.00 -0.28
CA LEU A 16 28.89 5.82 -0.87
C LEU A 16 27.50 6.17 -1.40
N GLU A 17 27.24 5.86 -2.66
CA GLU A 17 25.94 6.07 -3.31
C GLU A 17 25.07 4.83 -3.14
N LEU A 18 24.32 4.73 -2.05
CA LEU A 18 23.49 3.55 -1.72
C LEU A 18 22.28 3.30 -2.65
N SER A 19 22.22 3.99 -3.78
CA SER A 19 21.40 3.63 -4.94
C SER A 19 22.11 2.69 -5.91
N ASP A 20 23.42 2.45 -5.74
CA ASP A 20 24.23 1.49 -6.50
C ASP A 20 24.45 0.22 -5.65
N PRO A 21 24.15 -0.98 -6.19
CA PRO A 21 24.32 -2.22 -5.45
C PRO A 21 25.77 -2.48 -4.99
N ASN A 22 26.79 -1.99 -5.71
CA ASN A 22 28.19 -2.17 -5.31
C ASN A 22 28.56 -1.30 -4.09
N ASP A 23 28.05 -0.07 -4.05
CA ASP A 23 28.24 0.82 -2.90
C ASP A 23 27.46 0.29 -1.68
N VAL A 24 26.34 -0.41 -1.89
CA VAL A 24 25.64 -1.19 -0.84
C VAL A 24 26.52 -2.31 -0.30
N LEU A 25 27.16 -3.13 -1.15
CA LEU A 25 28.07 -4.19 -0.68
C LEU A 25 29.24 -3.61 0.13
N THR A 26 29.80 -2.50 -0.32
CA THR A 26 30.88 -1.79 0.38
C THR A 26 30.41 -1.28 1.74
N TYR A 27 29.19 -0.73 1.83
CA TYR A 27 28.59 -0.25 3.07
C TYR A 27 28.38 -1.37 4.10
N LEU A 28 28.03 -2.58 3.66
CA LEU A 28 27.70 -3.70 4.53
C LEU A 28 28.91 -4.57 4.92
N ALA A 29 30.08 -4.37 4.31
CA ALA A 29 31.22 -5.29 4.37
C ALA A 29 31.68 -5.63 5.81
N ASP A 30 31.67 -4.64 6.71
CA ASP A 30 32.12 -4.79 8.10
C ASP A 30 30.94 -4.97 9.09
N THR A 31 29.78 -5.37 8.59
CA THR A 31 28.55 -5.56 9.39
C THR A 31 28.13 -7.03 9.42
N PRO A 32 27.25 -7.45 10.35
CA PRO A 32 26.63 -8.78 10.30
C PRO A 32 25.81 -9.06 9.03
N PHE A 33 25.56 -8.04 8.21
CA PHE A 33 24.79 -8.13 6.97
C PHE A 33 25.69 -8.15 5.72
N ALA A 34 26.99 -8.36 5.90
CA ALA A 34 27.95 -8.50 4.80
C ALA A 34 27.42 -9.48 3.76
N SER A 35 27.42 -9.04 2.50
CA SER A 35 26.74 -9.71 1.40
C SER A 35 27.70 -10.00 0.26
N THR A 36 27.46 -11.10 -0.45
CA THR A 36 28.20 -11.46 -1.67
C THR A 36 27.58 -10.83 -2.91
N ARG A 37 26.28 -10.51 -2.86
CA ARG A 37 25.53 -9.90 -3.95
C ARG A 37 24.41 -9.03 -3.38
N ALA A 38 24.15 -7.91 -4.04
CA ALA A 38 22.96 -7.09 -3.85
C ALA A 38 22.22 -7.01 -5.20
N GLU A 39 20.98 -7.49 -5.24
CA GLU A 39 20.14 -7.51 -6.43
C GLU A 39 19.03 -6.47 -6.29
N SER A 40 18.91 -5.53 -7.24
CA SER A 40 17.83 -4.55 -7.23
C SER A 40 16.48 -5.24 -7.40
N LEU A 41 15.56 -4.94 -6.48
CA LEU A 41 14.16 -5.36 -6.58
C LEU A 41 13.35 -4.27 -7.29
N THR A 42 12.47 -4.70 -8.20
CA THR A 42 11.54 -3.81 -8.91
C THR A 42 10.19 -3.76 -8.22
N GLY A 43 9.40 -2.72 -8.47
CA GLY A 43 8.00 -2.61 -8.03
C GLY A 43 7.74 -1.49 -7.02
N GLY A 44 8.77 -1.06 -6.27
CA GLY A 44 8.70 0.11 -5.40
C GLY A 44 8.95 1.41 -6.18
N ASN A 45 8.15 2.45 -5.89
CA ASN A 45 8.22 3.73 -6.60
C ASN A 45 9.06 4.80 -5.89
N ALA A 46 9.29 4.65 -4.57
CA ALA A 46 9.85 5.71 -3.73
C ALA A 46 11.25 5.43 -3.16
N ASN A 47 11.73 4.17 -3.19
CA ASN A 47 13.00 3.78 -2.55
C ASN A 47 13.83 2.85 -3.44
N PHE A 48 15.13 2.84 -3.17
CA PHE A 48 16.04 1.85 -3.72
C PHE A 48 15.96 0.60 -2.84
N VAL A 49 15.52 -0.52 -3.42
CA VAL A 49 15.33 -1.77 -2.70
C VAL A 49 16.25 -2.83 -3.29
N PHE A 50 16.95 -3.55 -2.43
CA PHE A 50 17.87 -4.60 -2.82
C PHE A 50 17.63 -5.87 -2.02
N ARG A 51 17.57 -7.02 -2.69
CA ARG A 51 17.75 -8.32 -2.07
C ARG A 51 19.24 -8.56 -1.83
N LEU A 52 19.61 -8.72 -0.58
CA LEU A 52 20.93 -9.06 -0.11
C LEU A 52 21.10 -10.57 -0.12
N HIS A 53 22.18 -11.08 -0.70
CA HIS A 53 22.62 -12.46 -0.55
C HIS A 53 23.79 -12.48 0.41
N LEU A 54 23.53 -12.92 1.64
CA LEU A 54 24.48 -12.80 2.74
C LEU A 54 25.70 -13.69 2.53
N ALA A 55 26.87 -13.22 2.97
CA ALA A 55 28.09 -14.03 2.97
C ALA A 55 28.05 -15.10 4.07
N VAL A 56 27.38 -14.79 5.18
CA VAL A 56 27.10 -15.72 6.28
C VAL A 56 25.62 -15.56 6.63
N PRO A 57 24.86 -16.66 6.79
CA PRO A 57 23.45 -16.56 7.15
C PRO A 57 23.22 -15.79 8.44
N PHE A 58 22.27 -14.85 8.41
CA PHE A 58 21.89 -14.05 9.57
C PHE A 58 21.13 -14.91 10.59
N GLU A 59 21.50 -14.77 11.86
CA GLU A 59 21.00 -15.60 12.97
C GLU A 59 21.03 -17.12 12.70
N GLY A 60 21.96 -17.54 11.84
CA GLY A 60 22.17 -18.95 11.47
C GLY A 60 21.08 -19.55 10.57
N ARG A 61 20.14 -18.75 10.04
CA ARG A 61 19.00 -19.26 9.26
C ARG A 61 18.80 -18.54 7.93
N ASP A 62 18.84 -17.22 7.92
CA ASP A 62 18.41 -16.45 6.76
C ASP A 62 19.59 -16.23 5.81
N GLN A 63 19.48 -16.73 4.58
CA GLN A 63 20.49 -16.56 3.54
C GLN A 63 20.31 -15.25 2.76
N THR A 64 19.12 -14.67 2.85
CA THR A 64 18.78 -13.43 2.18
C THR A 64 18.03 -12.48 3.11
N LEU A 65 18.23 -11.18 2.89
CA LEU A 65 17.55 -10.08 3.56
C LEU A 65 17.20 -9.01 2.53
N VAL A 66 16.32 -8.07 2.88
CA VAL A 66 16.01 -6.91 2.04
C VAL A 66 16.61 -5.66 2.66
N LEU A 67 17.37 -4.92 1.86
CA LEU A 67 17.79 -3.56 2.15
C LEU A 67 16.88 -2.57 1.44
N LYS A 68 16.38 -1.58 2.17
CA LYS A 68 15.63 -0.46 1.62
C LYS A 68 16.34 0.85 1.96
N HIS A 69 16.58 1.69 0.97
CA HIS A 69 17.25 2.98 1.13
C HIS A 69 16.44 4.11 0.50
N ALA A 70 16.22 5.17 1.28
CA ALA A 70 15.56 6.38 0.82
C ALA A 70 16.56 7.47 0.43
N LYS A 71 16.27 8.15 -0.69
CA LYS A 71 16.86 9.44 -1.04
C LYS A 71 15.84 10.57 -0.89
N PRO A 72 16.27 11.85 -0.86
CA PRO A 72 15.38 13.03 -0.80
C PRO A 72 14.50 13.24 -2.05
N TRP A 73 14.38 12.22 -2.88
CA TRP A 73 13.67 12.18 -4.15
C TRP A 73 13.36 10.71 -4.51
N ILE A 74 12.41 10.49 -5.43
CA ILE A 74 11.98 9.13 -5.80
C ILE A 74 12.84 8.53 -6.93
N PRO A 75 13.16 7.22 -6.92
CA PRO A 75 14.00 6.55 -7.91
C PRO A 75 13.72 6.88 -9.38
N MET A 76 12.43 7.03 -9.74
CA MET A 76 12.01 7.27 -11.12
C MET A 76 12.25 8.72 -11.60
N ASP A 77 12.26 9.70 -10.69
CA ASP A 77 12.40 11.12 -11.03
C ASP A 77 13.01 11.94 -9.88
N LYS A 78 14.25 12.40 -10.07
CA LYS A 78 15.00 13.20 -9.08
C LYS A 78 14.38 14.58 -8.80
N THR A 79 13.48 15.06 -9.66
CA THR A 79 12.79 16.33 -9.51
C THR A 79 11.63 16.24 -8.50
N ILE A 80 11.07 15.05 -8.32
CA ILE A 80 10.01 14.77 -7.35
C ILE A 80 10.68 14.53 -5.99
N LYS A 81 10.61 15.54 -5.12
CA LYS A 81 11.14 15.48 -3.75
C LYS A 81 10.25 14.59 -2.89
N PHE A 82 10.90 13.86 -1.97
CA PHE A 82 10.21 13.08 -0.97
C PHE A 82 11.08 12.94 0.28
N ALA A 83 10.55 13.31 1.45
CA ALA A 83 11.26 13.28 2.73
C ALA A 83 11.83 11.90 3.06
N VAL A 84 13.10 11.85 3.48
CA VAL A 84 13.83 10.61 3.83
C VAL A 84 13.39 10.05 5.18
N GLU A 85 12.76 10.88 6.00
CA GLU A 85 12.13 10.56 7.29
C GLU A 85 11.09 9.45 7.16
N ARG A 86 10.57 9.19 5.94
CA ARG A 86 9.70 8.06 5.64
C ARG A 86 10.26 6.70 6.07
N GLN A 87 11.59 6.54 6.07
CA GLN A 87 12.25 5.33 6.58
C GLN A 87 12.15 5.19 8.10
N GLU A 88 12.09 6.31 8.84
CA GLU A 88 11.85 6.30 10.29
C GLU A 88 10.43 5.80 10.59
N PHE A 89 9.45 6.29 9.83
CA PHE A 89 8.05 5.91 9.99
C PHE A 89 7.85 4.43 9.68
N GLU A 90 8.42 3.93 8.60
CA GLU A 90 8.39 2.50 8.27
C GLU A 90 9.12 1.65 9.32
N ALA A 91 10.29 2.07 9.80
CA ALA A 91 11.00 1.37 10.87
C ALA A 91 10.15 1.25 12.14
N MET A 92 9.47 2.33 12.52
CA MET A 92 8.59 2.36 13.68
C MET A 92 7.38 1.44 13.48
N ALA A 93 6.70 1.56 12.33
CA ALA A 93 5.55 0.73 12.00
C ALA A 93 5.89 -0.77 12.00
N LEU A 94 6.97 -1.19 11.34
CA LEU A 94 7.38 -2.59 11.27
C LEU A 94 7.64 -3.18 12.66
N ARG A 95 8.31 -2.45 13.55
CA ARG A 95 8.58 -2.92 14.92
C ARG A 95 7.31 -3.09 15.75
N HIS A 96 6.47 -2.06 15.78
CA HIS A 96 5.30 -2.04 16.65
C HIS A 96 4.19 -2.95 16.11
N VAL A 97 3.90 -2.90 14.81
CA VAL A 97 2.88 -3.78 14.20
C VAL A 97 3.24 -5.25 14.36
N ARG A 98 4.52 -5.63 14.23
CA ARG A 98 4.94 -7.01 14.48
C ARG A 98 4.66 -7.44 15.93
N ALA A 99 4.83 -6.55 16.90
CA ALA A 99 4.60 -6.83 18.32
C ALA A 99 3.11 -6.98 18.68
N PHE A 100 2.20 -6.38 17.91
CA PHE A 100 0.75 -6.51 18.12
C PHE A 100 0.20 -7.87 17.68
N LEU A 101 0.96 -8.61 16.87
CA LEU A 101 0.49 -9.80 16.18
C LEU A 101 0.98 -11.08 16.86
N PRO A 102 0.16 -12.14 16.92
CA PRO A 102 0.62 -13.46 17.30
C PRO A 102 1.79 -13.94 16.42
N ALA A 103 2.73 -14.68 17.01
CA ALA A 103 3.90 -15.19 16.27
C ALA A 103 3.51 -16.05 15.06
N ASP A 104 2.45 -16.85 15.21
CA ASP A 104 1.88 -17.75 14.22
C ASP A 104 0.80 -17.11 13.33
N ALA A 105 0.61 -15.78 13.40
CA ALA A 105 -0.38 -15.09 12.57
C ALA A 105 -0.13 -15.30 11.07
N LEU A 106 -1.16 -15.71 10.32
CA LEU A 106 -1.06 -15.95 8.88
C LEU A 106 -0.58 -14.69 8.11
N VAL A 107 -1.11 -13.53 8.48
CA VAL A 107 -0.70 -12.22 7.95
C VAL A 107 0.15 -11.51 8.99
N THR A 108 1.32 -11.04 8.58
CA THR A 108 2.28 -10.34 9.44
C THR A 108 2.97 -9.20 8.71
N VAL A 109 4.00 -8.62 9.31
CA VAL A 109 4.93 -7.67 8.67
C VAL A 109 6.35 -8.23 8.69
N PRO A 110 7.24 -7.82 7.77
CA PRO A 110 8.65 -8.21 7.81
C PRO A 110 9.29 -7.88 9.14
N ALA A 111 10.12 -8.78 9.68
CA ALA A 111 10.94 -8.44 10.83
C ALA A 111 11.97 -7.36 10.45
N LEU A 112 12.06 -6.28 11.21
CA LEU A 112 13.10 -5.26 11.03
C LEU A 112 14.36 -5.65 11.82
N HIS A 113 15.45 -5.92 11.12
CA HIS A 113 16.73 -6.31 11.73
C HIS A 113 17.64 -5.11 12.00
N HIS A 114 17.59 -4.08 11.16
CA HIS A 114 18.43 -2.88 11.32
C HIS A 114 17.75 -1.63 10.79
N TYR A 115 18.02 -0.50 11.44
CA TYR A 115 17.70 0.84 10.96
C TYR A 115 18.90 1.77 11.21
N ASP A 116 19.53 2.24 10.13
CA ASP A 116 20.54 3.30 10.16
C ASP A 116 19.85 4.63 9.88
N SER A 117 19.60 5.41 10.93
CA SER A 117 18.95 6.71 10.82
C SER A 117 19.80 7.78 10.14
N LYS A 118 21.13 7.63 10.11
CA LYS A 118 22.03 8.59 9.47
C LYS A 118 22.07 8.41 7.96
N ARG A 119 21.91 7.18 7.49
CA ARG A 119 21.92 6.83 6.04
C ARG A 119 20.54 6.48 5.49
N HIS A 120 19.51 6.50 6.34
CA HIS A 120 18.13 6.15 5.99
C HIS A 120 18.02 4.75 5.36
N VAL A 121 18.71 3.79 5.97
CA VAL A 121 18.75 2.39 5.52
C VAL A 121 17.96 1.51 6.47
N LEU A 122 17.09 0.67 5.91
CA LEU A 122 16.42 -0.42 6.61
C LEU A 122 16.98 -1.75 6.13
N ILE A 123 17.18 -2.69 7.04
CA ILE A 123 17.45 -4.10 6.72
C ILE A 123 16.37 -4.94 7.39
N MET A 124 15.64 -5.71 6.60
CA MET A 124 14.46 -6.45 7.03
C MET A 124 14.39 -7.84 6.39
N GLU A 125 13.52 -8.68 6.93
CA GLU A 125 13.22 -10.03 6.46
C GLU A 125 12.91 -10.03 4.94
N ASP A 126 13.64 -10.84 4.18
CA ASP A 126 13.34 -11.11 2.77
C ASP A 126 12.20 -12.11 2.71
N CYS A 127 10.95 -11.59 2.65
CA CYS A 127 9.66 -12.29 2.64
C CYS A 127 9.55 -13.38 1.56
N GLY A 128 10.42 -14.39 1.64
CA GLY A 128 10.63 -15.47 0.69
C GLY A 128 11.34 -15.07 -0.60
N PRO A 129 12.28 -15.91 -1.09
CA PRO A 129 12.81 -15.77 -2.45
C PRO A 129 11.73 -16.03 -3.53
N HIS A 130 10.65 -16.74 -3.17
CA HIS A 130 9.52 -17.08 -4.04
C HIS A 130 8.21 -16.36 -3.67
N GLY A 131 8.27 -15.41 -2.73
CA GLY A 131 7.11 -14.59 -2.41
C GLY A 131 6.65 -13.80 -3.63
N ARG A 132 5.35 -13.76 -3.87
CA ARG A 132 4.72 -12.97 -4.94
C ARG A 132 3.74 -12.00 -4.33
N THR A 133 3.56 -10.84 -4.94
CA THR A 133 2.48 -9.94 -4.50
C THR A 133 1.13 -10.62 -4.73
N LEU A 134 0.14 -10.33 -3.88
CA LEU A 134 -1.23 -10.81 -4.06
C LEU A 134 -1.78 -10.37 -5.43
N LYS A 135 -1.39 -9.19 -5.90
CA LYS A 135 -1.71 -8.70 -7.25
C LYS A 135 -1.17 -9.62 -8.34
N GLU A 136 0.08 -10.06 -8.25
CA GLU A 136 0.67 -10.97 -9.25
C GLU A 136 -0.01 -12.33 -9.23
N ILE A 137 -0.29 -12.89 -8.04
CA ILE A 137 -0.97 -14.18 -7.90
C ILE A 137 -2.37 -14.13 -8.53
N LEU A 138 -3.16 -13.10 -8.20
CA LEU A 138 -4.52 -12.98 -8.72
C LEU A 138 -4.57 -12.64 -10.22
N ARG A 139 -3.47 -12.17 -10.81
CA ARG A 139 -3.39 -11.94 -12.27
C ARG A 139 -2.91 -13.17 -13.04
N ASP A 140 -2.30 -14.12 -12.35
CA ASP A 140 -1.71 -15.30 -12.94
C ASP A 140 -2.71 -16.46 -12.97
N ALA A 141 -3.20 -16.79 -14.16
CA ALA A 141 -4.16 -17.86 -14.35
C ALA A 141 -3.57 -19.25 -14.06
N ASP A 142 -2.24 -19.40 -14.13
CA ASP A 142 -1.54 -20.68 -13.94
C ASP A 142 -1.23 -20.95 -12.46
N VAL A 143 -1.33 -19.92 -11.60
CA VAL A 143 -1.11 -20.02 -10.14
C VAL A 143 -2.33 -19.48 -9.39
N PRO A 144 -3.51 -20.10 -9.53
CA PRO A 144 -4.72 -19.57 -8.91
C PRO A 144 -4.67 -19.79 -7.40
N LEU A 145 -4.80 -18.70 -6.64
CA LEU A 145 -5.16 -18.77 -5.23
C LEU A 145 -6.53 -19.43 -5.14
N SER A 146 -6.63 -20.62 -4.53
CA SER A 146 -7.92 -21.32 -4.44
C SER A 146 -8.95 -20.49 -3.65
N PRO A 147 -10.26 -20.58 -3.94
CA PRO A 147 -11.27 -19.84 -3.19
C PRO A 147 -11.23 -20.09 -1.67
N HIS A 148 -10.86 -21.30 -1.25
CA HIS A 148 -10.66 -21.62 0.16
C HIS A 148 -9.46 -20.88 0.78
N ALA A 149 -8.31 -20.90 0.09
CA ALA A 149 -7.12 -20.17 0.53
C ALA A 149 -7.37 -18.64 0.51
N ALA A 150 -8.11 -18.15 -0.48
CA ALA A 150 -8.52 -16.76 -0.60
C ALA A 150 -9.42 -16.32 0.56
N ARG A 151 -10.40 -17.15 0.96
CA ARG A 151 -11.23 -16.91 2.15
C ARG A 151 -10.39 -16.83 3.43
N ALA A 152 -9.43 -17.74 3.60
CA ALA A 152 -8.55 -17.78 4.76
C ALA A 152 -7.66 -16.52 4.83
N LEU A 153 -7.05 -16.14 3.70
CA LEU A 153 -6.27 -14.92 3.58
C LEU A 153 -7.11 -13.67 3.82
N GLY A 154 -8.30 -13.58 3.22
CA GLY A 154 -9.24 -12.47 3.42
C GLY A 154 -9.60 -12.30 4.90
N THR A 155 -9.95 -13.39 5.58
CA THR A 155 -10.22 -13.39 7.04
C THR A 155 -9.02 -12.85 7.83
N ALA A 156 -7.81 -13.33 7.52
CA ALA A 156 -6.60 -12.92 8.21
C ALA A 156 -6.24 -11.44 7.94
N LEU A 157 -6.42 -10.95 6.71
CA LEU A 157 -6.22 -9.54 6.35
C LEU A 157 -7.21 -8.61 7.06
N GLY A 158 -8.47 -9.05 7.20
CA GLY A 158 -9.50 -8.26 7.89
C GLY A 158 -9.18 -8.10 9.37
N ARG A 159 -8.75 -9.18 10.03
CA ARG A 159 -8.27 -9.14 11.42
C ARG A 159 -6.99 -8.33 11.56
N PHE A 160 -6.04 -8.52 10.65
CA PHE A 160 -4.79 -7.78 10.63
C PHE A 160 -5.04 -6.27 10.59
N LEU A 161 -5.87 -5.80 9.66
CA LEU A 161 -6.15 -4.37 9.53
C LEU A 161 -6.90 -3.82 10.75
N ALA A 162 -7.81 -4.60 11.34
CA ALA A 162 -8.46 -4.21 12.59
C ALA A 162 -7.45 -4.08 13.74
N VAL A 163 -6.47 -4.98 13.87
CA VAL A 163 -5.39 -4.86 14.87
C VAL A 163 -4.55 -3.60 14.63
N VAL A 164 -4.20 -3.31 13.38
CA VAL A 164 -3.48 -2.07 13.00
C VAL A 164 -4.26 -0.84 13.46
N HIS A 165 -5.55 -0.75 13.12
CA HIS A 165 -6.39 0.40 13.46
C HIS A 165 -6.73 0.50 14.96
N THR A 166 -6.69 -0.59 15.72
CA THR A 166 -7.04 -0.59 17.14
C THR A 166 -5.82 -0.50 18.05
N GLN A 167 -4.94 -1.50 18.00
CA GLN A 167 -3.73 -1.54 18.81
C GLN A 167 -2.75 -0.45 18.39
N GLY A 168 -2.56 -0.24 17.07
CA GLY A 168 -1.68 0.82 16.58
C GLY A 168 -2.13 2.22 17.00
N SER A 169 -3.45 2.45 17.06
CA SER A 169 -4.01 3.72 17.56
C SER A 169 -3.93 3.89 19.08
N SER A 170 -3.77 2.78 19.81
CA SER A 170 -3.57 2.79 21.27
C SER A 170 -2.09 2.93 21.64
N ASP A 171 -1.18 2.72 20.69
CA ASP A 171 0.25 2.88 20.85
C ASP A 171 0.68 4.33 20.65
N VAL A 172 0.88 5.03 21.76
CA VAL A 172 1.20 6.47 21.78
C VAL A 172 2.55 6.76 21.12
N GLU A 173 3.55 5.88 21.26
CA GLU A 173 4.87 6.07 20.68
C GLU A 173 4.80 5.98 19.14
N LEU A 174 4.16 4.93 18.64
CA LEU A 174 3.93 4.74 17.22
C LEU A 174 3.15 5.91 16.63
N LEU A 175 2.01 6.26 17.23
CA LEU A 175 1.12 7.31 16.71
C LEU A 175 1.81 8.68 16.69
N ASN A 176 2.55 9.04 17.75
CA ASN A 176 3.32 10.28 17.79
C ASN A 176 4.43 10.31 16.74
N CYS A 177 5.11 9.17 16.51
CA CYS A 177 6.15 9.08 15.51
C CYS A 177 5.59 9.34 14.11
N VAL A 178 4.53 8.61 13.71
CA VAL A 178 3.95 8.71 12.37
C VAL A 178 3.09 9.95 12.15
N ALA A 179 2.67 10.65 13.22
CA ALA A 179 2.01 11.95 13.10
C ALA A 179 2.89 13.01 12.42
N ARG A 180 4.23 12.83 12.44
CA ARG A 180 5.19 13.68 11.73
C ARG A 180 5.20 13.44 10.22
N ASN A 181 4.54 12.39 9.72
CA ASN A 181 4.45 12.07 8.29
C ASN A 181 3.41 12.96 7.56
N GLU A 182 3.52 14.28 7.73
CA GLU A 182 2.61 15.24 7.11
C GLU A 182 2.72 15.24 5.59
N GLU A 183 3.92 15.00 5.05
CA GLU A 183 4.13 14.89 3.61
C GLU A 183 3.40 13.67 3.03
N GLY A 184 3.53 12.49 3.65
CA GLY A 184 2.77 11.31 3.25
C GLY A 184 1.26 11.53 3.31
N LYS A 185 0.78 12.27 4.32
CA LYS A 185 -0.63 12.65 4.44
C LYS A 185 -1.10 13.57 3.31
N ARG A 186 -0.36 14.65 3.03
CA ARG A 186 -0.66 15.59 1.94
C ARG A 186 -0.59 14.89 0.57
N LEU A 187 0.42 14.04 0.38
CA LEU A 187 0.60 13.28 -0.85
C LEU A 187 -0.58 12.36 -1.11
N SER A 188 -0.96 11.50 -0.15
CA SER A 188 -2.12 10.60 -0.28
C SER A 188 -3.42 11.35 -0.62
N ALA A 189 -3.66 12.51 0.01
CA ALA A 189 -4.85 13.32 -0.27
C ALA A 189 -4.83 13.90 -1.70
N LEU A 190 -3.67 14.42 -2.13
CA LEU A 190 -3.50 14.99 -3.47
C LEU A 190 -3.64 13.95 -4.57
N VAL A 191 -2.95 12.80 -4.45
CA VAL A 191 -2.86 11.82 -5.54
C VAL A 191 -4.16 11.06 -5.78
N THR A 192 -5.05 11.00 -4.78
CA THR A 192 -6.35 10.34 -4.88
C THR A 192 -7.47 11.35 -5.08
N TYR A 193 -7.70 12.27 -4.13
CA TYR A 193 -8.85 13.17 -4.18
C TYR A 193 -8.57 14.46 -4.97
N GLY A 194 -7.35 15.00 -4.88
CA GLY A 194 -6.96 16.22 -5.60
C GLY A 194 -7.03 16.11 -7.12
N ARG A 195 -6.96 14.88 -7.67
CA ARG A 195 -7.04 14.60 -9.11
C ARG A 195 -8.45 14.32 -9.61
N LEU A 196 -9.42 14.12 -8.72
CA LEU A 196 -10.68 13.44 -9.03
C LEU A 196 -11.53 14.20 -10.06
N ALA A 197 -11.76 15.50 -9.85
CA ALA A 197 -12.57 16.32 -10.75
C ALA A 197 -11.93 16.44 -12.15
N ALA A 198 -10.62 16.69 -12.22
CA ALA A 198 -9.89 16.78 -13.49
C ALA A 198 -9.91 15.44 -14.24
N MET A 199 -9.78 14.31 -13.53
CA MET A 199 -9.89 12.98 -14.10
C MET A 199 -11.26 12.73 -14.74
N LEU A 200 -12.36 13.07 -14.05
CA LEU A 200 -13.70 12.88 -14.60
C LEU A 200 -13.99 13.77 -15.81
N LYS A 201 -13.42 14.98 -15.85
CA LYS A 201 -13.52 15.91 -16.99
C LYS A 201 -12.56 15.59 -18.14
N GLY A 202 -11.57 14.73 -17.93
CA GLY A 202 -10.51 14.48 -18.92
C GLY A 202 -9.59 15.68 -19.12
N GLU A 203 -9.32 16.44 -18.05
CA GLU A 203 -8.54 17.67 -18.06
C GLU A 203 -7.15 17.48 -17.41
N GLY A 204 -6.22 18.39 -17.74
CA GLY A 204 -4.88 18.43 -17.15
C GLY A 204 -4.04 17.17 -17.43
N GLU A 205 -3.29 16.70 -16.44
CA GLU A 205 -2.50 15.46 -16.52
C GLU A 205 -3.36 14.20 -16.74
N SER A 206 -4.68 14.30 -16.63
CA SER A 206 -5.61 13.20 -16.86
C SER A 206 -6.18 13.17 -18.28
N ALA A 207 -5.85 14.16 -19.12
CA ALA A 207 -6.30 14.20 -20.49
C ALA A 207 -5.87 12.93 -21.26
N GLY A 208 -6.82 12.30 -21.95
CA GLY A 208 -6.58 11.08 -22.75
C GLY A 208 -6.49 9.77 -21.97
N LEU A 209 -6.45 9.82 -20.63
CA LEU A 209 -6.48 8.61 -19.79
C LEU A 209 -7.85 7.91 -19.84
N VAL A 210 -8.94 8.67 -19.99
CA VAL A 210 -10.30 8.15 -20.15
C VAL A 210 -10.99 8.89 -21.30
N GLU A 211 -11.37 8.17 -22.35
CA GLU A 211 -11.94 8.73 -23.58
C GLU A 211 -13.23 8.00 -24.01
N PRO A 212 -14.32 8.72 -24.31
CA PRO A 212 -14.52 10.15 -24.02
C PRO A 212 -14.52 10.41 -22.49
N PRO A 213 -14.41 11.67 -22.04
CA PRO A 213 -14.55 12.00 -20.61
C PRO A 213 -15.81 11.40 -19.96
N ILE A 214 -15.78 11.29 -18.65
CA ILE A 214 -16.93 10.81 -17.86
C ILE A 214 -17.94 11.93 -17.65
N ALA A 215 -17.49 13.17 -17.47
CA ALA A 215 -18.33 14.35 -17.45
C ALA A 215 -18.82 14.73 -18.86
N GLY A 216 -20.04 15.25 -18.96
CA GLY A 216 -20.63 15.77 -20.19
C GLY A 216 -21.62 14.82 -20.86
N ALA A 217 -21.71 14.89 -22.20
CA ALA A 217 -22.76 14.23 -22.97
C ALA A 217 -22.80 12.71 -22.74
N GLY A 218 -23.91 12.21 -22.18
CA GLY A 218 -24.08 10.78 -21.88
C GLY A 218 -23.28 10.27 -20.68
N GLY A 219 -22.87 11.16 -19.79
CA GLY A 219 -22.16 10.87 -18.55
C GLY A 219 -22.65 11.75 -17.39
N LEU A 220 -21.73 12.23 -16.56
CA LEU A 220 -22.05 13.05 -15.38
C LEU A 220 -22.48 14.46 -15.79
N SER A 221 -23.51 14.99 -15.12
CA SER A 221 -23.91 16.39 -15.22
C SER A 221 -22.92 17.33 -14.54
N GLU A 222 -22.99 18.63 -14.81
CA GLU A 222 -22.16 19.63 -14.11
C GLU A 222 -22.36 19.55 -12.59
N LYS A 223 -23.62 19.41 -12.14
CA LYS A 223 -23.96 19.24 -10.73
C LYS A 223 -23.33 17.98 -10.12
N ASP A 224 -23.32 16.86 -10.84
CA ASP A 224 -22.67 15.64 -10.35
C ASP A 224 -21.16 15.85 -10.14
N VAL A 225 -20.51 16.57 -11.06
CA VAL A 225 -19.08 16.88 -10.94
C VAL A 225 -18.81 17.86 -9.79
N GLU A 226 -19.70 18.83 -9.57
CA GLU A 226 -19.65 19.72 -8.40
C GLU A 226 -19.82 18.94 -7.08
N ASP A 227 -20.79 18.02 -7.00
CA ASP A 227 -21.01 17.16 -5.84
C ASP A 227 -19.76 16.31 -5.52
N VAL A 228 -19.13 15.73 -6.55
CA VAL A 228 -17.88 14.97 -6.42
C VAL A 228 -16.73 15.88 -5.97
N GLY A 229 -16.63 17.10 -6.50
CA GLY A 229 -15.61 18.08 -6.10
C GLY A 229 -15.75 18.51 -4.65
N ALA A 230 -16.98 18.70 -4.17
CA ALA A 230 -17.26 19.02 -2.77
C ALA A 230 -16.88 17.85 -1.86
N LEU A 231 -17.29 16.62 -2.20
CA LEU A 231 -16.90 15.40 -1.49
C LEU A 231 -15.38 15.25 -1.39
N ALA A 232 -14.67 15.46 -2.51
CA ALA A 232 -13.21 15.39 -2.55
C ALA A 232 -12.57 16.43 -1.62
N SER A 233 -13.05 17.68 -1.65
CA SER A 233 -12.52 18.76 -0.81
C SER A 233 -12.73 18.50 0.68
N GLU A 234 -13.94 18.06 1.06
CA GLU A 234 -14.27 17.67 2.44
C GLU A 234 -13.41 16.49 2.90
N THR A 235 -13.21 15.48 2.04
CA THR A 235 -12.40 14.31 2.37
C THR A 235 -10.91 14.67 2.49
N ILE A 236 -10.38 15.55 1.63
CA ILE A 236 -9.01 16.06 1.76
C ILE A 236 -8.84 16.75 3.11
N GLN A 237 -9.77 17.62 3.51
CA GLN A 237 -9.70 18.30 4.80
C GLN A 237 -9.74 17.29 5.96
N ALA A 238 -10.66 16.32 5.92
CA ALA A 238 -10.74 15.26 6.94
C ALA A 238 -9.46 14.41 7.02
N MET A 239 -8.81 14.11 5.89
CA MET A 239 -7.52 13.42 5.85
C MET A 239 -6.43 14.24 6.53
N LEU A 240 -6.37 15.54 6.25
CA LEU A 240 -5.37 16.46 6.83
C LEU A 240 -5.55 16.61 8.35
N ASP A 241 -6.80 16.66 8.81
CA ASP A 241 -7.15 16.84 10.22
C ASP A 241 -7.09 15.52 11.03
N ALA A 242 -7.09 14.36 10.36
CA ALA A 242 -7.04 13.06 11.02
C ALA A 242 -5.78 12.92 11.90
N SER A 243 -5.97 12.55 13.17
CA SER A 243 -4.89 12.50 14.16
C SER A 243 -4.94 11.32 15.12
N THR A 244 -6.04 10.57 15.14
CA THR A 244 -6.34 9.61 16.22
C THR A 244 -6.18 8.15 15.83
N VAL A 245 -6.30 7.81 14.54
CA VAL A 245 -6.28 6.42 14.07
C VAL A 245 -5.01 6.16 13.27
N PHE A 246 -4.17 5.23 13.74
CA PHE A 246 -3.02 4.75 12.99
C PHE A 246 -3.48 3.98 11.74
N THR A 247 -2.96 4.34 10.58
CA THR A 247 -3.26 3.70 9.29
C THR A 247 -1.97 3.25 8.62
N MET A 248 -2.04 2.14 7.88
CA MET A 248 -0.96 1.66 7.01
C MET A 248 -0.74 2.66 5.87
N GLY A 249 -1.82 3.19 5.29
CA GLY A 249 -1.81 4.36 4.41
C GLY A 249 -1.57 4.06 2.93
N ASP A 250 -1.21 2.82 2.58
CA ASP A 250 -1.11 2.29 1.22
C ASP A 250 -1.48 0.78 1.19
N PHE A 251 -2.66 0.45 1.73
CA PHE A 251 -3.07 -0.95 1.93
C PHE A 251 -3.69 -1.55 0.66
N TRP A 252 -2.85 -1.92 -0.31
CA TRP A 252 -3.27 -2.46 -1.61
C TRP A 252 -2.60 -3.79 -1.96
N THR A 253 -3.11 -4.49 -2.96
CA THR A 253 -2.70 -5.87 -3.31
C THR A 253 -1.24 -6.02 -3.75
N GLY A 254 -0.59 -4.92 -4.15
CA GLY A 254 0.85 -4.89 -4.44
C GLY A 254 1.74 -4.90 -3.20
N ASN A 255 1.23 -4.43 -2.06
CA ASN A 255 1.96 -4.37 -0.79
C ASN A 255 1.69 -5.59 0.11
N ILE A 256 1.12 -6.65 -0.44
CA ILE A 256 0.83 -7.90 0.26
C ILE A 256 1.64 -9.00 -0.42
N MET A 257 2.77 -9.37 0.16
CA MET A 257 3.57 -10.51 -0.30
C MET A 257 2.96 -11.79 0.25
N VAL A 258 2.73 -12.78 -0.61
CA VAL A 258 2.06 -14.04 -0.26
C VAL A 258 2.97 -15.20 -0.63
N HIS A 259 3.08 -16.14 0.30
CA HIS A 259 3.73 -17.42 0.11
C HIS A 259 2.67 -18.49 -0.04
N LEU A 260 2.70 -19.16 -1.18
CA LEU A 260 1.87 -20.32 -1.42
C LEU A 260 2.72 -21.57 -1.21
N GLY A 261 2.17 -22.49 -0.41
CA GLY A 261 2.75 -23.82 -0.22
C GLY A 261 2.36 -24.79 -1.32
N ASP A 262 2.88 -26.01 -1.22
CA ASP A 262 2.52 -27.13 -2.09
C ASP A 262 1.03 -27.43 -1.98
N GLY A 263 0.26 -27.14 -3.05
CA GLY A 263 -1.21 -27.27 -3.05
C GLY A 263 -1.98 -25.96 -3.08
N GLY A 264 -1.29 -24.81 -3.10
CA GLY A 264 -1.92 -23.49 -3.29
C GLY A 264 -2.57 -22.91 -2.04
N GLN A 265 -2.32 -23.49 -0.85
CA GLN A 265 -2.63 -22.87 0.43
C GLN A 265 -1.68 -21.70 0.73
N VAL A 266 -2.18 -20.70 1.44
CA VAL A 266 -1.35 -19.60 1.93
C VAL A 266 -0.60 -20.07 3.18
N GLU A 267 0.72 -20.13 3.12
CA GLU A 267 1.56 -20.47 4.27
C GLU A 267 1.82 -19.23 5.15
N ARG A 268 2.07 -18.09 4.49
CA ARG A 268 2.31 -16.81 5.15
C ARG A 268 2.00 -15.66 4.19
N ALA A 269 1.61 -14.53 4.73
CA ALA A 269 1.54 -13.27 4.01
C ALA A 269 2.18 -12.13 4.83
N TYR A 270 2.81 -11.20 4.13
CA TYR A 270 3.52 -10.06 4.70
C TYR A 270 2.97 -8.77 4.10
N VAL A 271 2.55 -7.85 4.96
CA VAL A 271 2.20 -6.48 4.56
C VAL A 271 3.47 -5.63 4.64
N VAL A 272 3.88 -5.11 3.49
CA VAL A 272 5.14 -4.37 3.30
C VAL A 272 4.87 -2.90 2.97
N ASP A 273 5.94 -2.10 2.89
CA ASP A 273 5.91 -0.72 2.41
C ASP A 273 5.12 0.26 3.29
N TRP A 274 5.58 0.43 4.54
CA TRP A 274 4.91 1.27 5.55
C TRP A 274 5.34 2.75 5.53
N GLU A 275 5.98 3.20 4.46
CA GLU A 275 6.62 4.53 4.39
C GLU A 275 5.62 5.70 4.45
N VAL A 276 4.35 5.45 4.08
CA VAL A 276 3.26 6.42 4.15
C VAL A 276 2.31 6.20 5.33
N ALA A 277 2.71 5.37 6.30
CA ALA A 277 1.98 5.17 7.54
C ALA A 277 1.84 6.50 8.29
N LYS A 278 0.63 6.74 8.81
CA LYS A 278 0.21 8.05 9.36
C LYS A 278 -1.06 7.91 10.18
N PRO A 279 -1.39 8.90 11.03
CA PRO A 279 -2.75 9.09 11.49
C PRO A 279 -3.66 9.41 10.29
N GLY A 280 -4.78 8.70 10.17
CA GLY A 280 -5.63 8.75 8.98
C GLY A 280 -7.08 8.34 9.25
N LEU A 281 -7.86 8.26 8.17
CA LEU A 281 -9.23 7.79 8.21
C LEU A 281 -9.23 6.27 7.94
N PRO A 282 -9.68 5.41 8.87
CA PRO A 282 -9.51 3.95 8.74
C PRO A 282 -10.29 3.32 7.59
N PHE A 283 -11.32 4.00 7.06
CA PHE A 283 -12.03 3.51 5.88
C PHE A 283 -11.22 3.65 4.59
N LEU A 284 -10.12 4.41 4.57
CA LEU A 284 -9.26 4.55 3.40
C LEU A 284 -8.45 3.28 3.17
N ASP A 285 -7.76 2.75 4.19
CA ASP A 285 -7.04 1.47 4.08
C ASP A 285 -7.99 0.34 3.66
N PHE A 286 -9.18 0.28 4.27
CA PHE A 286 -10.19 -0.70 3.90
C PHE A 286 -10.66 -0.54 2.46
N GLY A 287 -11.06 0.68 2.08
CA GLY A 287 -11.58 0.96 0.75
C GLY A 287 -10.54 0.74 -0.34
N GLN A 288 -9.26 1.03 -0.08
CA GLN A 288 -8.17 0.87 -1.04
C GLN A 288 -7.95 -0.61 -1.39
N PHE A 289 -7.91 -1.49 -0.38
CA PHE A 289 -7.81 -2.93 -0.61
C PHE A 289 -9.03 -3.45 -1.39
N VAL A 290 -10.24 -3.05 -0.97
CA VAL A 290 -11.48 -3.46 -1.66
C VAL A 290 -11.50 -2.99 -3.11
N ALA A 291 -11.06 -1.77 -3.39
CA ALA A 291 -11.03 -1.22 -4.75
C ALA A 291 -10.04 -1.96 -5.68
N GLU A 292 -8.84 -2.30 -5.19
CA GLU A 292 -7.89 -3.09 -5.99
C GLU A 292 -8.42 -4.51 -6.25
N MET A 293 -8.95 -5.17 -5.23
CA MET A 293 -9.54 -6.51 -5.37
C MET A 293 -10.73 -6.48 -6.33
N HIS A 294 -11.61 -5.47 -6.22
CA HIS A 294 -12.72 -5.28 -7.14
C HIS A 294 -12.25 -5.06 -8.58
N THR A 295 -11.22 -4.23 -8.77
CA THR A 295 -10.60 -4.02 -10.09
C THR A 295 -10.03 -5.33 -10.65
N LEU A 296 -9.37 -6.15 -9.81
CA LEU A 296 -8.86 -7.46 -10.19
C LEU A 296 -9.96 -8.38 -10.71
N ARG A 297 -11.08 -8.56 -10.00
CA ARG A 297 -12.18 -9.41 -10.53
C ARG A 297 -12.79 -8.88 -11.81
N ARG A 298 -12.88 -7.55 -11.98
CA ARG A 298 -13.43 -6.94 -13.21
C ARG A 298 -12.53 -7.09 -14.43
N CYS A 299 -11.22 -7.21 -14.23
CA CYS A 299 -10.21 -7.25 -15.28
C CYS A 299 -9.64 -8.67 -15.51
N HIS A 300 -9.72 -9.55 -14.53
CA HIS A 300 -9.17 -10.90 -14.53
C HIS A 300 -10.21 -11.91 -14.04
N SER A 301 -11.07 -12.39 -14.95
CA SER A 301 -12.21 -13.26 -14.63
C SER A 301 -11.80 -14.59 -13.98
N THR A 302 -10.57 -15.07 -14.22
CA THR A 302 -10.04 -16.28 -13.56
C THR A 302 -9.89 -16.12 -12.05
N ALA A 303 -9.78 -14.89 -11.56
CA ALA A 303 -9.64 -14.57 -10.14
C ALA A 303 -10.98 -14.28 -9.45
N GLU A 304 -12.09 -14.20 -10.19
CA GLU A 304 -13.38 -13.71 -9.68
C GLU A 304 -13.84 -14.45 -8.43
N GLY A 305 -13.93 -15.79 -8.47
CA GLY A 305 -14.35 -16.58 -7.32
C GLY A 305 -13.43 -16.45 -6.10
N SER A 306 -12.12 -16.34 -6.31
CA SER A 306 -11.16 -16.14 -5.22
C SER A 306 -11.24 -14.75 -4.62
N VAL A 307 -11.43 -13.73 -5.45
CA VAL A 307 -11.63 -12.35 -5.02
C VAL A 307 -12.92 -12.20 -4.23
N GLU A 308 -14.03 -12.78 -4.68
CA GLU A 308 -15.31 -12.75 -3.97
C GLU A 308 -15.20 -13.35 -2.57
N GLU A 309 -14.56 -14.52 -2.47
CA GLU A 309 -14.38 -15.18 -1.19
C GLU A 309 -13.44 -14.43 -0.24
N ALA A 310 -12.36 -13.85 -0.79
CA ALA A 310 -11.45 -13.00 -0.01
C ALA A 310 -12.15 -11.73 0.49
N LEU A 311 -12.89 -11.02 -0.36
CA LEU A 311 -13.57 -9.78 -0.01
C LEU A 311 -14.67 -9.99 1.03
N SER A 312 -15.51 -11.02 0.85
CA SER A 312 -16.55 -11.35 1.83
C SER A 312 -15.94 -11.67 3.20
N ALA A 313 -14.90 -12.52 3.22
CA ALA A 313 -14.22 -12.89 4.45
C ALA A 313 -13.51 -11.70 5.12
N TYR A 314 -12.86 -10.86 4.32
CA TYR A 314 -12.18 -9.64 4.77
C TYR A 314 -13.13 -8.65 5.43
N ALA A 315 -14.24 -8.31 4.76
CA ALA A 315 -15.24 -7.39 5.28
C ALA A 315 -15.88 -7.90 6.58
N LYS A 316 -16.30 -9.17 6.61
CA LYS A 316 -16.87 -9.81 7.81
C LYS A 316 -15.90 -9.81 8.99
N ALA A 317 -14.66 -10.21 8.75
CA ALA A 317 -13.63 -10.25 9.80
C ALA A 317 -13.34 -8.84 10.34
N TYR A 318 -13.12 -7.87 9.47
CA TYR A 318 -12.86 -6.49 9.88
C TYR A 318 -14.05 -5.88 10.65
N ARG A 319 -15.28 -6.06 10.14
CA ARG A 319 -16.51 -5.62 10.81
C ARG A 319 -16.67 -6.23 12.20
N LYS A 320 -16.41 -7.53 12.34
CA LYS A 320 -16.49 -8.24 13.62
C LYS A 320 -15.54 -7.65 14.66
N GLU A 321 -14.28 -7.42 14.30
CA GLU A 321 -13.27 -6.87 15.23
C GLU A 321 -13.51 -5.38 15.55
N MET A 322 -13.97 -4.60 14.57
CA MET A 322 -14.21 -3.17 14.75
C MET A 322 -15.54 -2.86 15.46
N GLY A 323 -16.49 -3.79 15.43
CA GLY A 323 -17.78 -3.65 16.09
C GLY A 323 -18.50 -2.37 15.65
N THR A 324 -19.04 -1.61 16.61
CA THR A 324 -19.82 -0.39 16.37
C THR A 324 -19.03 0.75 15.72
N ARG A 325 -17.70 0.66 15.60
CA ARG A 325 -16.86 1.64 14.88
C ARG A 325 -17.08 1.63 13.37
N VAL A 326 -17.70 0.58 12.82
CA VAL A 326 -18.16 0.54 11.42
C VAL A 326 -19.62 1.00 11.41
N ASP A 327 -19.85 2.29 11.35
CA ASP A 327 -21.18 2.88 11.25
C ASP A 327 -21.49 3.31 9.80
N ASP A 328 -22.64 3.96 9.59
CA ASP A 328 -23.05 4.44 8.27
C ASP A 328 -22.08 5.49 7.70
N GLU A 329 -21.39 6.25 8.55
CA GLU A 329 -20.36 7.19 8.11
C GLU A 329 -19.13 6.44 7.59
N TYR A 330 -18.67 5.41 8.31
CA TYR A 330 -17.59 4.54 7.85
C TYR A 330 -17.93 3.89 6.51
N VAL A 331 -19.13 3.32 6.35
CA VAL A 331 -19.55 2.64 5.12
C VAL A 331 -19.58 3.62 3.94
N ARG A 332 -20.12 4.83 4.14
CA ARG A 332 -20.10 5.88 3.11
C ARG A 332 -18.67 6.33 2.77
N GLY A 333 -17.81 6.50 3.77
CA GLY A 333 -16.41 6.83 3.59
C GLY A 333 -15.66 5.77 2.78
N ALA A 334 -15.84 4.50 3.12
CA ALA A 334 -15.26 3.37 2.39
C ALA A 334 -15.74 3.33 0.94
N ALA A 335 -17.05 3.48 0.71
CA ALA A 335 -17.63 3.54 -0.62
C ALA A 335 -17.10 4.71 -1.46
N ALA A 336 -17.01 5.91 -0.86
CA ALA A 336 -16.41 7.07 -1.53
C ALA A 336 -14.95 6.82 -1.88
N HIS A 337 -14.18 6.20 -0.98
CA HIS A 337 -12.78 5.90 -1.25
C HIS A 337 -12.59 4.84 -2.34
N ILE A 338 -13.43 3.80 -2.33
CA ILE A 338 -13.48 2.82 -3.43
C ILE A 338 -13.74 3.55 -4.75
N GLY A 339 -14.76 4.41 -4.79
CA GLY A 339 -15.08 5.19 -5.98
C GLY A 339 -13.95 6.09 -6.46
N ALA A 340 -13.29 6.81 -5.54
CA ALA A 340 -12.13 7.65 -5.85
C ALA A 340 -10.96 6.83 -6.40
N HIS A 341 -10.69 5.66 -5.82
CA HIS A 341 -9.62 4.77 -6.25
C HIS A 341 -9.87 4.24 -7.67
N LEU A 342 -11.07 3.70 -7.93
CA LEU A 342 -11.48 3.21 -9.26
C LEU A 342 -11.40 4.32 -10.31
N ALA A 343 -11.75 5.56 -9.95
CA ALA A 343 -11.73 6.67 -10.87
C ALA A 343 -10.31 7.16 -11.21
N VAL A 344 -9.40 7.17 -10.22
CA VAL A 344 -8.09 7.84 -10.36
C VAL A 344 -6.95 6.87 -10.65
N TRP A 345 -6.92 5.70 -10.02
CA TRP A 345 -5.81 4.76 -10.14
C TRP A 345 -5.98 3.78 -11.30
N THR A 346 -7.18 3.25 -11.53
CA THR A 346 -7.43 2.31 -12.64
C THR A 346 -6.97 2.84 -14.00
N PRO A 347 -7.28 4.09 -14.42
CA PRO A 347 -6.83 4.56 -15.73
C PRO A 347 -5.33 4.85 -15.85
N ARG A 348 -4.58 4.87 -14.73
CA ARG A 348 -3.13 5.10 -14.70
C ARG A 348 -2.31 3.81 -14.84
N VAL A 349 -2.97 2.66 -14.78
CA VAL A 349 -2.33 1.35 -14.91
C VAL A 349 -2.76 0.74 -16.23
N SER A 350 -1.83 0.75 -17.21
CA SER A 350 -2.08 0.29 -18.57
C SER A 350 -2.37 -1.21 -18.67
N THR A 351 -2.05 -1.99 -17.64
CA THR A 351 -2.16 -3.44 -17.65
C THR A 351 -3.53 -3.98 -17.27
N TRP A 352 -4.50 -3.12 -16.91
CA TRP A 352 -5.84 -3.56 -16.52
C TRP A 352 -6.71 -4.02 -17.68
N GLY A 353 -6.41 -3.59 -18.91
CA GLY A 353 -7.14 -4.00 -20.09
C GLY A 353 -7.45 -2.84 -21.03
N PRO A 354 -8.36 -3.04 -22.00
CA PRO A 354 -8.64 -2.04 -23.03
C PRO A 354 -9.34 -0.80 -22.46
N LYS A 355 -9.14 0.36 -23.10
CA LYS A 355 -9.65 1.67 -22.65
C LYS A 355 -11.15 1.68 -22.33
N ASN A 356 -11.98 0.91 -23.06
CA ASN A 356 -13.41 0.83 -22.82
C ASN A 356 -13.75 0.15 -21.49
N LYS A 357 -13.03 -0.92 -21.10
CA LYS A 357 -13.19 -1.59 -19.81
C LYS A 357 -12.72 -0.67 -18.67
N VAL A 358 -11.56 -0.02 -18.84
CA VAL A 358 -11.08 0.99 -17.89
C VAL A 358 -12.14 2.08 -17.68
N ARG A 359 -12.72 2.60 -18.77
CA ARG A 359 -13.77 3.63 -18.71
C ARG A 359 -15.05 3.15 -18.00
N GLU A 360 -15.44 1.90 -18.18
CA GLU A 360 -16.56 1.27 -17.45
C GLU A 360 -16.31 1.30 -15.93
N ILE A 361 -15.09 0.96 -15.50
CA ILE A 361 -14.70 0.96 -14.09
C ILE A 361 -14.66 2.39 -13.52
N VAL A 362 -14.17 3.37 -14.29
CA VAL A 362 -14.18 4.78 -13.85
C VAL A 362 -15.62 5.31 -13.72
N ARG A 363 -16.54 4.90 -14.60
CA ARG A 363 -17.98 5.22 -14.45
C ARG A 363 -18.58 4.61 -13.19
N GLU A 364 -18.25 3.36 -12.91
CA GLU A 364 -18.65 2.72 -11.66
C GLU A 364 -18.10 3.48 -10.44
N GLY A 365 -16.83 3.90 -10.49
CA GLY A 365 -16.22 4.71 -9.44
C GLY A 365 -16.96 6.04 -9.21
N ALA A 366 -17.36 6.72 -10.29
CA ALA A 366 -18.20 7.92 -10.21
C ALA A 366 -19.57 7.66 -9.54
N GLU A 367 -20.19 6.51 -9.80
CA GLU A 367 -21.45 6.12 -9.16
C GLU A 367 -21.27 5.93 -7.65
N TYR A 368 -20.22 5.23 -7.21
CA TYR A 368 -19.91 5.08 -5.78
C TYR A 368 -19.74 6.43 -5.07
N LEU A 369 -19.04 7.38 -5.70
CA LEU A 369 -18.84 8.73 -5.16
C LEU A 369 -20.17 9.46 -4.98
N LEU A 370 -21.05 9.43 -5.98
CA LEU A 370 -22.35 10.09 -5.93
C LEU A 370 -23.30 9.43 -4.93
N ARG A 371 -23.35 8.09 -4.89
CA ARG A 371 -24.20 7.33 -3.95
C ARG A 371 -23.77 7.55 -2.51
N SER A 372 -22.46 7.57 -2.26
CA SER A 372 -21.91 7.94 -0.95
C SER A 372 -22.28 9.38 -0.56
N ARG A 373 -22.06 10.35 -1.46
CA ARG A 373 -22.41 11.77 -1.22
C ARG A 373 -23.89 11.97 -0.91
N ARG A 374 -24.76 11.22 -1.59
CA ARG A 374 -26.23 11.30 -1.42
C ARG A 374 -26.75 10.49 -0.23
N GLY A 375 -25.89 9.70 0.43
CA GLY A 375 -26.29 8.83 1.53
C GLY A 375 -27.25 7.71 1.09
N ASP A 376 -27.08 7.20 -0.13
CA ASP A 376 -27.93 6.13 -0.68
C ASP A 376 -27.52 4.76 -0.13
N MET A 377 -27.89 4.51 1.13
CA MET A 377 -27.53 3.28 1.83
C MET A 377 -28.16 2.03 1.21
N GLU A 378 -29.33 2.15 0.57
CA GLU A 378 -29.99 1.03 -0.10
C GLU A 378 -29.21 0.58 -1.33
N TRP A 379 -28.69 1.51 -2.12
CA TRP A 379 -27.80 1.16 -3.22
C TRP A 379 -26.50 0.53 -2.70
N LEU A 380 -25.91 1.08 -1.63
CA LEU A 380 -24.66 0.57 -1.06
C LEU A 380 -24.78 -0.88 -0.55
N LYS A 381 -25.94 -1.30 -0.05
CA LYS A 381 -26.22 -2.70 0.33
C LYS A 381 -26.20 -3.69 -0.84
N THR A 382 -26.23 -3.20 -2.08
CA THR A 382 -26.15 -4.02 -3.29
C THR A 382 -24.78 -3.98 -3.96
N SER A 383 -23.83 -3.28 -3.34
CA SER A 383 -22.52 -2.97 -3.90
C SER A 383 -21.41 -3.81 -3.25
N VAL A 384 -20.14 -3.57 -3.58
CA VAL A 384 -19.00 -4.33 -3.01
C VAL A 384 -18.79 -4.09 -1.50
N VAL A 385 -19.49 -3.13 -0.90
CA VAL A 385 -19.45 -2.86 0.55
C VAL A 385 -20.64 -3.49 1.30
N ASP A 386 -21.45 -4.32 0.65
CA ASP A 386 -22.62 -4.99 1.22
C ASP A 386 -22.29 -5.76 2.51
N GLU A 387 -21.16 -6.46 2.56
CA GLU A 387 -20.74 -7.26 3.70
C GLU A 387 -20.38 -6.43 4.94
N LEU A 388 -20.20 -5.09 4.81
CA LEU A 388 -20.07 -4.20 5.97
C LEU A 388 -21.41 -3.97 6.70
N PHE A 389 -22.54 -4.21 6.03
CA PHE A 389 -23.87 -4.13 6.62
C PHE A 389 -24.26 -5.39 7.40
N ALA A 390 -23.54 -6.50 7.21
CA ALA A 390 -23.78 -7.72 7.95
C ALA A 390 -23.65 -7.45 9.45
N GLN A 391 -24.65 -7.89 10.23
CA GLN A 391 -24.53 -7.84 11.68
C GLN A 391 -23.47 -8.87 12.10
N PRO A 392 -22.62 -8.56 13.10
CA PRO A 392 -21.75 -9.57 13.68
C PRO A 392 -22.63 -10.72 14.17
N ASP A 393 -22.33 -11.95 13.75
CA ASP A 393 -23.01 -13.14 14.30
C ASP A 393 -22.97 -13.05 15.84
N ALA A 394 -24.17 -13.07 16.45
CA ALA A 394 -24.38 -12.86 17.89
C ALA A 394 -23.72 -13.94 18.76
#